data_AF-A0A938T4S7-F1
#
_entry.id   AF-A0A938T4S7-F1
#
_cell.length_a   1.000
_cell.length_b   1.000
_cell.length_c   1.000
_cell.angle_alpha   90.00
_cell.angle_beta   90.00
_cell.angle_gamma   90.00
#
_symmetry.space_group_name_H-M   'P 1'
#
loop_
_entity.id
_entity.type
_entity.pdbx_description
1 polymer ?
#
loop_
_entity_poly.entity_id
_entity_poly.type
_entity_poly.pdbx_seq_one_letter_code
_entity_poly.pdbx_strand_id
1 'polypeptide(L)' 'MAKIKIEELVKHLGFEFKKALAKTVRKQIPEANFDERELFTSFLNSVSGEFKKWENIPDEIVEKGDY' A
#
# COMPACT_ATOMS: atom_id res chain seq x y z
N MET A 1 16.19 -11.05 -9.08
CA MET A 1 15.38 -10.61 -7.93
C MET A 1 15.59 -9.13 -7.76
N ALA A 2 14.52 -8.35 -7.81
CA ALA A 2 14.53 -6.94 -7.47
C ALA A 2 14.38 -6.78 -5.95
N LYS A 3 14.96 -5.72 -5.39
CA LYS A 3 14.70 -5.31 -4.01
C LYS A 3 13.83 -4.08 -4.01
N ILE A 4 12.69 -4.15 -3.33
CA ILE A 4 11.78 -3.03 -3.19
C ILE A 4 11.66 -2.63 -1.74
N LYS A 5 11.55 -1.32 -1.51
CA LYS A 5 11.24 -0.77 -0.19
C LYS A 5 9.73 -0.62 -0.09
N ILE A 6 9.06 -1.57 0.57
CA ILE A 6 7.59 -1.68 0.57
C ILE A 6 6.93 -0.40 1.08
N GLU A 7 7.47 0.19 2.15
CA GLU A 7 6.96 1.46 2.68
C GLU A 7 6.99 2.58 1.64
N GLU A 8 8.06 2.68 0.85
CA GLU A 8 8.15 3.70 -0.21
C GLU A 8 7.23 3.39 -1.38
N LEU A 9 7.05 2.12 -1.73
CA LEU A 9 6.08 1.71 -2.75
C LEU A 9 4.66 2.15 -2.34
N VAL A 10 4.25 1.85 -1.10
CA VAL A 10 2.91 2.19 -0.62
C VAL A 10 2.73 3.70 -0.52
N LYS A 11 3.77 4.44 -0.09
CA LYS A 11 3.74 5.92 -0.09
C LYS A 11 3.67 6.50 -1.51
N HIS A 12 4.45 5.96 -2.45
CA HIS A 12 4.48 6.40 -3.84
C HIS A 12 3.11 6.22 -4.52
N LEU A 13 2.45 5.08 -4.25
CA LEU A 13 1.09 4.78 -4.71
C LEU A 13 0.01 5.21 -3.69
N GLY A 14 0.31 6.17 -2.82
CA GLY A 14 -0.52 6.47 -1.65
C GLY A 14 -1.91 6.97 -2.01
N PHE A 15 -2.07 7.66 -3.14
CA PHE A 15 -3.37 8.11 -3.61
C PHE A 15 -4.26 6.92 -4.02
N GLU A 16 -3.72 5.99 -4.80
CA GLU A 16 -4.39 4.79 -5.27
C GLU A 16 -4.75 3.87 -4.10
N PHE A 17 -3.81 3.62 -3.18
CA PHE A 17 -4.05 2.81 -1.99
C PHE A 17 -5.12 3.41 -1.09
N LYS A 18 -5.08 4.71 -0.82
CA LYS A 18 -6.13 5.38 -0.01
C LYS A 18 -7.51 5.15 -0.62
N LYS A 19 -7.65 5.39 -1.93
CA LYS A 19 -8.93 5.22 -2.65
C LYS A 19 -9.39 3.76 -2.62
N ALA A 20 -8.49 2.81 -2.84
CA ALA A 20 -8.78 1.37 -2.81
C ALA A 20 -9.20 0.90 -1.42
N LEU A 21 -8.50 1.33 -0.36
CA LEU A 21 -8.84 1.02 1.03
C LEU A 21 -10.21 1.57 1.40
N ALA A 22 -10.47 2.85 1.15
CA ALA A 22 -11.75 3.46 1.47
C ALA A 22 -12.91 2.77 0.75
N LYS A 23 -12.74 2.45 -0.54
CA LYS A 23 -13.73 1.68 -1.32
C LYS A 23 -13.97 0.29 -0.72
N THR A 24 -12.90 -0.37 -0.28
CA THR A 24 -12.98 -1.72 0.31
C THR A 24 -13.72 -1.69 1.64
N VAL A 25 -13.38 -0.75 2.54
CA VAL A 25 -14.04 -0.60 3.85
C VAL A 25 -15.53 -0.29 3.65
N ARG A 26 -15.90 0.66 2.79
CA ARG A 26 -17.31 0.97 2.50
C ARG A 26 -18.08 -0.21 1.91
N LYS A 27 -17.42 -1.09 1.15
CA LYS A 27 -18.07 -2.28 0.58
C LYS A 27 -18.32 -3.36 1.63
N GLN A 28 -17.36 -3.56 2.55
CA GLN A 28 -17.43 -4.61 3.56
C GLN A 28 -18.19 -4.17 4.82
N ILE A 29 -18.14 -2.88 5.14
CA ILE A 29 -18.75 -2.27 6.31
C ILE A 29 -19.45 -0.97 5.86
N PRO A 30 -20.66 -1.06 5.26
CA PRO A 30 -21.36 0.09 4.67
C PRO A 30 -21.58 1.25 5.63
N GLU A 31 -21.82 0.95 6.91
CA GLU A 31 -22.07 1.95 7.96
C GLU A 31 -20.78 2.48 8.61
N ALA A 32 -19.60 2.10 8.11
CA ALA A 32 -18.35 2.57 8.69
C ALA A 32 -18.17 4.07 8.45
N ASN A 33 -18.06 4.83 9.54
CA ASN A 33 -17.63 6.21 9.52
C ASN A 33 -16.12 6.28 9.80
N PHE A 34 -15.33 6.73 8.83
CA PHE A 34 -13.88 6.85 8.95
C PHE A 34 -13.33 7.98 8.10
N ASP A 35 -12.24 8.59 8.54
CA ASP A 35 -11.44 9.50 7.73
C ASP A 35 -10.48 8.70 6.83
N GLU A 36 -10.49 8.98 5.53
CA GLU A 36 -9.67 8.23 4.57
C GLU A 36 -8.17 8.44 4.77
N ARG A 37 -7.76 9.60 5.27
CA ARG A 37 -6.34 9.89 5.57
C ARG A 37 -5.91 9.14 6.82
N GLU A 38 -6.71 9.13 7.87
CA GLU A 38 -6.42 8.36 9.08
C GLU A 38 -6.40 6.86 8.79
N LEU A 39 -7.36 6.35 8.01
CA LEU A 39 -7.38 4.95 7.57
C LEU A 39 -6.09 4.58 6.83
N PHE A 40 -5.68 5.39 5.85
CA PHE A 40 -4.45 5.14 5.10
C PHE A 40 -3.19 5.24 5.98
N THR A 41 -3.15 6.19 6.92
CA THR A 41 -2.01 6.34 7.84
C THR A 41 -1.87 5.13 8.76
N SER A 42 -2.99 4.66 9.32
CA SER A 42 -3.02 3.44 10.13
C SER A 42 -2.58 2.22 9.31
N PHE A 43 -3.07 2.09 8.08
CA PHE A 43 -2.63 1.03 7.16
C PHE A 43 -1.13 1.08 6.89
N LEU A 44 -0.58 2.25 6.58
CA LEU A 44 0.85 2.42 6.33
C LEU A 44 1.70 2.05 7.56
N ASN A 45 1.24 2.39 8.77
CA ASN A 45 1.91 1.99 10.01
C ASN A 45 1.90 0.46 10.19
N SER A 46 0.77 -0.20 9.91
CA SER A 46 0.69 -1.66 9.92
C SER A 46 1.64 -2.29 8.90
N VAL A 47 1.71 -1.75 7.68
CA VAL A 47 2.66 -2.21 6.64
C VAL A 47 4.10 -2.10 7.15
N SER A 48 4.49 -0.98 7.75
CA SER A 48 5.85 -0.82 8.30
C SER A 48 6.16 -1.80 9.45
N GLY A 49 5.16 -2.29 10.17
CA GLY A 49 5.32 -3.25 11.26
C GLY A 49 5.33 -4.71 10.81
N GLU A 50 4.60 -5.06 9.74
CA GLU A 50 4.45 -6.43 9.26
C GLU A 50 5.48 -6.84 8.22
N PHE A 51 5.97 -5.89 7.41
CA PHE A 51 6.87 -6.18 6.29
C PHE A 51 8.32 -5.86 6.63
N LYS A 52 9.26 -6.58 6.01
CA LYS A 52 10.66 -6.16 6.08
C LYS A 52 10.81 -4.87 5.29
N LYS A 53 11.71 -4.01 5.77
CA LYS A 53 12.02 -2.74 5.09
C LYS A 53 12.38 -2.94 3.61
N TRP A 54 13.07 -4.03 3.28
CA TRP A 54 13.39 -4.43 1.91
C TRP A 54 12.87 -5.84 1.66
N GLU A 55 12.04 -5.99 0.63
CA GLU A 55 11.53 -7.28 0.19
C GLU A 55 12.18 -7.68 -1.13
N ASN A 56 12.45 -8.98 -1.28
CA ASN A 56 12.94 -9.54 -2.53
C ASN A 56 11.74 -9.94 -3.38
N ILE A 57 11.70 -9.41 -4.60
CA ILE A 57 10.60 -9.62 -5.53
C ILE A 57 11.15 -10.33 -6.78
N PRO A 58 10.45 -11.35 -7.32
CA PRO A 58 10.81 -11.98 -8.59
C PRO A 58 10.91 -10.95 -9.72
N ASP A 59 11.93 -11.07 -10.57
CA ASP A 59 12.13 -10.12 -11.69
C ASP A 59 10.98 -10.19 -12.70
N GLU A 60 10.28 -11.33 -12.79
CA GLU A 60 9.14 -11.55 -13.69
C GLU A 60 7.93 -10.66 -13.39
N ILE A 61 7.79 -10.13 -12.17
CA ILE A 61 6.72 -9.18 -11.81
C ILE A 61 7.21 -7.73 -11.75
N VAL A 62 8.45 -7.48 -12.20
CA VAL A 62 9.05 -6.15 -12.27
C VAL A 62 9.40 -5.83 -13.71
N GLU A 63 8.56 -5.03 -14.36
CA GLU A 63 8.90 -4.43 -15.64
C GLU A 63 9.90 -3.29 -15.41
N LYS A 64 11.05 -3.36 -16.08
CA LYS A 64 12.01 -2.25 -16.09
C LYS A 64 11.57 -1.26 -17.15
N GLY A 65 11.17 -0.07 -16.74
CA GLY A 65 10.90 1.02 -17.68
C GLY A 65 12.20 1.50 -18.35
N ASP A 66 12.10 1.90 -19.61
CA ASP A 66 13.15 2.64 -20.30
C ASP A 66 13.18 4.07 -19.72
N TYR A 67 14.27 4.43 -19.03
CA TYR A 67 14.55 5.79 -18.55
C TYR A 67 15.66 6.44 -19.35
#